data_AF-A0A8J3QD75-F1
#
_entry.id   AF-A0A8J3QD75-F1
#
_cell.length_a   1.000
_cell.length_b   1.000
_cell.length_c   1.000
_cell.angle_alpha   90.00
_cell.angle_beta   90.00
_cell.angle_gamma   90.00
#
_symmetry.space_group_name_H-M   'P 1'
#
loop_
_entity.id
_entity.type
_entity.pdbx_description
1 polymer ?
#
loop_
_entity_poly.entity_id
_entity_poly.type
_entity_poly.pdbx_seq_one_letter_code
_entity_poly.pdbx_strand_id
1 'polypeptide(L)'
;MLLQDLAELNWFPMAGPAIRTEEQRDGDRFLVRAELPGIDPGKDIAITITDDNLRLVVVRLPDVVRGARTQFRYGTFQRLLKLPPGTQHKYTLGYHEGILEIAMNVGEPPAELDQQG
;
A
#
# COMPACT_ATOMS: atom_id res chain seq x y z
N MET A 1 10.52 23.28 2.01
CA MET A 1 10.40 21.83 2.27
C MET A 1 8.93 21.51 2.16
N LEU A 2 8.51 21.04 0.99
CA LEU A 2 7.11 20.79 0.66
C LEU A 2 6.80 19.32 0.93
N LEU A 3 5.52 18.97 1.10
CA LEU A 3 5.04 17.59 1.31
C LEU A 3 5.40 16.62 0.15
N GLN A 4 6.02 17.14 -0.90
CA GLN A 4 6.57 16.42 -2.06
C GLN A 4 7.97 15.83 -1.76
N ASP A 5 8.67 16.34 -0.74
CA ASP A 5 10.05 15.94 -0.38
C ASP A 5 10.13 14.63 0.44
N LEU A 6 9.01 14.06 0.93
CA LEU A 6 9.01 12.80 1.69
C LEU A 6 8.91 11.54 0.80
N ALA A 7 8.53 11.70 -0.47
CA ALA A 7 8.68 10.65 -1.49
C ALA A 7 10.17 10.42 -1.86
N GLU A 8 11.04 11.39 -1.56
CA GLU A 8 12.46 11.40 -1.90
C GLU A 8 13.35 10.67 -0.87
N LEU A 9 12.83 10.27 0.31
CA LEU A 9 13.57 9.44 1.28
C LEU A 9 13.35 7.93 1.06
N ASN A 10 13.46 7.51 -0.20
CA ASN A 10 13.58 6.12 -0.62
C ASN A 10 15.01 5.61 -0.29
N TRP A 11 15.44 5.71 0.99
CA TRP A 11 16.83 5.70 1.53
C TRP A 11 17.69 4.43 1.26
N PHE A 12 17.40 3.66 0.21
CA PHE A 12 18.31 2.81 -0.57
C PHE A 12 18.76 1.46 0.04
N PRO A 13 19.03 0.40 -0.78
CA PRO A 13 19.47 0.48 -2.19
C PRO A 13 18.88 -0.55 -3.18
N MET A 14 18.46 -0.29 -4.42
CA MET A 14 18.16 0.88 -5.27
C MET A 14 17.23 0.32 -6.38
N ALA A 15 16.20 0.92 -6.96
CA ALA A 15 15.63 2.25 -6.89
C ALA A 15 14.12 2.12 -7.18
N GLY A 16 13.38 1.41 -6.33
CA GLY A 16 11.95 1.21 -6.52
C GLY A 16 11.25 0.71 -5.25
N PRO A 17 9.92 0.88 -5.14
CA PRO A 17 9.16 0.43 -3.98
C PRO A 17 9.41 -1.05 -3.69
N ALA A 18 9.63 -1.41 -2.42
CA ALA A 18 9.80 -2.81 -2.03
C ALA A 18 8.53 -3.65 -2.29
N ILE A 19 7.38 -2.99 -2.27
CA ILE A 19 6.08 -3.51 -2.71
C ILE A 19 5.64 -2.69 -3.91
N ARG A 20 5.50 -3.32 -5.08
CA ARG A 20 4.98 -2.66 -6.28
C ARG A 20 3.47 -2.53 -6.17
N THR A 21 2.95 -1.36 -6.52
CA THR A 21 1.53 -1.05 -6.39
C THR A 21 1.00 -0.34 -7.64
N GLU A 22 -0.24 -0.60 -7.97
CA GLU A 22 -1.06 0.14 -8.94
C GLU A 22 -2.28 0.72 -8.22
N GLU A 23 -2.64 1.95 -8.57
CA GLU A 23 -3.76 2.69 -7.98
C GLU A 23 -4.74 3.08 -9.09
N GLN A 24 -6.00 2.71 -8.94
CA GLN A 24 -7.07 3.05 -9.89
C GLN A 24 -8.22 3.72 -9.15
N ARG A 25 -8.70 4.85 -9.69
CA ARG A 25 -9.96 5.47 -9.28
C ARG A 25 -10.98 5.36 -10.39
N ASP A 26 -12.16 4.87 -10.07
CA ASP A 26 -13.32 4.81 -10.95
C ASP A 26 -14.55 5.29 -10.19
N GLY A 27 -15.01 6.51 -10.49
CA GLY A 27 -16.10 7.16 -9.78
C GLY A 27 -15.89 7.23 -8.25
N ASP A 28 -16.76 6.54 -7.53
CA ASP A 28 -16.81 6.41 -6.07
C ASP A 28 -16.00 5.23 -5.54
N ARG A 29 -15.19 4.58 -6.38
CA ARG A 29 -14.34 3.45 -5.99
C ARG A 29 -12.86 3.78 -6.17
N PHE A 30 -12.07 3.42 -5.17
CA PHE A 30 -10.61 3.42 -5.21
C PHE A 30 -10.10 2.00 -5.03
N LEU A 31 -9.21 1.56 -5.91
CA LEU A 31 -8.62 0.23 -5.93
C LEU A 31 -7.10 0.34 -5.88
N VAL A 32 -6.52 -0.32 -4.88
CA VAL A 32 -5.07 -0.55 -4.80
C VAL A 32 -4.80 -2.01 -5.14
N ARG A 33 -3.88 -2.26 -6.06
CA ARG A 33 -3.36 -3.60 -6.38
C ARG A 33 -1.90 -3.67 -5.97
N ALA A 34 -1.51 -4.67 -5.19
CA ALA A 34 -0.13 -4.85 -4.72
C ALA A 34 0.42 -6.23 -5.10
N GLU A 35 1.61 -6.25 -5.73
CA GLU A 35 2.29 -7.49 -6.13
C GLU A 35 2.98 -8.13 -4.92
N LEU A 36 2.40 -9.23 -4.41
CA LEU A 36 2.81 -9.94 -3.19
C LEU A 36 2.75 -11.47 -3.38
N PRO A 37 3.54 -12.06 -4.30
CA PRO A 37 3.50 -13.49 -4.59
C PRO A 37 4.03 -14.33 -3.42
N GLY A 38 3.28 -15.41 -3.09
CA GLY A 38 3.65 -16.37 -2.07
C GLY A 38 3.51 -15.87 -0.64
N ILE A 39 2.64 -14.88 -0.43
CA ILE A 39 2.31 -14.30 0.89
C ILE A 39 0.95 -14.84 1.33
N ASP A 40 0.79 -15.18 2.61
CA ASP A 40 -0.51 -15.49 3.21
C ASP A 40 -1.15 -14.18 3.73
N PRO A 41 -2.21 -13.65 3.09
CA PRO A 41 -2.79 -12.36 3.49
C PRO A 41 -3.35 -12.35 4.91
N GLY A 42 -3.74 -13.51 5.44
CA GLY A 42 -4.29 -13.62 6.80
C GLY A 42 -3.24 -13.61 7.90
N LYS A 43 -1.95 -13.78 7.56
CA LYS A 43 -0.85 -13.90 8.54
C LYS A 43 0.27 -12.90 8.33
N ASP A 44 0.59 -12.64 7.07
CA ASP A 44 1.82 -11.97 6.69
C ASP A 44 1.60 -10.49 6.34
N ILE A 45 0.35 -10.03 6.33
CA ILE A 45 -0.05 -8.68 5.90
C ILE A 45 -0.77 -7.95 7.04
N ALA A 46 -0.40 -6.68 7.25
CA ALA A 46 -1.15 -5.74 8.07
C ALA A 46 -1.48 -4.49 7.24
N ILE A 47 -2.75 -4.09 7.29
CA ILE A 47 -3.26 -2.88 6.63
C ILE A 47 -3.77 -1.94 7.72
N THR A 48 -3.35 -0.68 7.66
CA THR A 48 -3.81 0.36 8.58
C THR A 48 -4.16 1.59 7.76
N ILE A 49 -5.28 2.22 8.08
CA ILE A 49 -5.65 3.53 7.54
C ILE A 49 -5.40 4.56 8.64
N THR A 50 -4.58 5.56 8.36
CA THR A 50 -4.28 6.67 9.28
C THR A 50 -4.35 7.97 8.50
N ASP A 51 -5.20 8.87 8.97
CA ASP A 51 -5.53 10.12 8.28
C ASP A 51 -5.92 9.81 6.82
N ASP A 52 -5.24 10.45 5.86
CA ASP A 52 -5.45 10.25 4.43
C ASP A 52 -4.49 9.21 3.83
N ASN A 53 -3.98 8.25 4.60
CA ASN A 53 -3.00 7.28 4.11
C ASN A 53 -3.39 5.84 4.41
N LEU A 54 -3.16 4.98 3.41
CA LEU A 54 -3.13 3.53 3.57
C LEU A 54 -1.69 3.09 3.79
N ARG A 55 -1.44 2.46 4.93
CA ARG A 55 -0.19 1.80 5.27
C ARG A 55 -0.33 0.29 5.12
N LEU A 56 0.45 -0.28 4.22
CA LEU A 56 0.57 -1.72 3.98
C LEU A 56 1.91 -2.20 4.51
N VAL A 57 1.89 -3.14 5.45
CA VAL A 57 3.07 -3.82 5.98
C VAL A 57 3.00 -5.28 5.61
N VAL A 58 4.10 -5.82 5.09
CA VAL A 58 4.20 -7.23 4.66
C VAL A 58 5.45 -7.85 5.24
N VAL A 59 5.32 -9.05 5.81
CA VAL A 59 6.45 -9.85 6.30
C VAL A 59 6.65 -11.03 5.36
N ARG A 60 7.82 -11.14 4.75
CA ARG A 60 8.20 -12.31 3.94
C ARG A 60 9.35 -13.05 4.60
N LEU A 61 9.08 -14.26 5.09
CA LEU A 61 10.08 -15.11 5.72
C LEU A 61 10.88 -15.90 4.68
N PRO A 62 12.16 -16.19 4.94
CA PRO A 62 12.95 -17.05 4.07
C PRO A 62 12.51 -18.50 4.19
N ASP A 63 12.31 -19.15 3.05
CA ASP A 63 12.28 -20.62 3.02
C ASP A 63 13.71 -21.14 3.16
N VAL A 64 13.95 -21.98 4.16
CA VAL A 64 15.27 -22.56 4.45
C VAL A 64 15.59 -23.65 3.43
N VAL A 65 15.88 -23.26 2.19
CA VAL A 65 16.34 -24.17 1.14
C VAL A 65 17.86 -24.09 1.06
N ARG A 66 18.54 -25.07 1.67
CA ARG A 66 20.02 -25.16 1.64
C ARG A 66 20.51 -25.27 0.20
N GLY A 67 21.47 -24.41 -0.17
CA GLY A 67 22.09 -24.40 -1.50
C GLY A 67 21.35 -23.58 -2.55
N ALA A 68 20.25 -22.91 -2.22
CA ALA A 68 19.54 -22.04 -3.15
C ALA A 68 20.27 -20.70 -3.34
N ARG A 69 20.44 -20.27 -4.60
CA ARG A 69 20.71 -18.86 -4.93
C ARG A 69 19.37 -18.15 -5.08
N THR A 70 19.16 -17.07 -4.36
CA THR A 70 17.90 -16.32 -4.36
C THR A 70 18.10 -14.90 -4.88
N GLN A 71 17.11 -14.42 -5.64
CA GLN A 71 16.93 -12.99 -5.93
C GLN A 71 15.72 -12.42 -5.20
N PHE A 72 15.05 -13.24 -4.38
CA PHE A 72 13.93 -12.79 -3.56
C PHE A 72 14.43 -11.97 -2.40
N ARG A 73 13.68 -10.91 -2.10
CA ARG A 73 13.89 -10.08 -0.92
C ARG A 73 13.04 -10.64 0.22
N TYR A 74 13.66 -10.85 1.37
CA TYR A 74 13.02 -11.30 2.60
C TYR A 74 13.07 -10.20 3.67
N GLY A 75 12.23 -10.32 4.69
CA GLY A 75 12.10 -9.36 5.78
C GLY A 75 10.77 -8.61 5.76
N THR A 76 10.72 -7.47 6.44
CA THR A 76 9.53 -6.62 6.55
C THR A 76 9.59 -5.50 5.54
N PHE A 77 8.51 -5.34 4.77
CA PHE A 77 8.34 -4.29 3.78
C PHE A 77 7.16 -3.40 4.14
N GLN A 78 7.25 -2.13 3.74
CA GLN A 78 6.22 -1.13 3.95
C GLN A 78 5.91 -0.42 2.63
N ARG A 79 4.62 -0.15 2.41
CA ARG A 79 4.14 0.85 1.44
C ARG A 79 3.21 1.81 2.15
N LEU A 80 3.37 3.10 1.86
CA LEU A 80 2.45 4.15 2.25
C LEU A 80 1.86 4.73 0.97
N LEU A 81 0.53 4.75 0.88
CA LEU A 81 -0.21 5.25 -0.28
C LEU A 81 -1.14 6.36 0.18
N LYS A 82 -1.13 7.49 -0.51
CA LYS A 82 -2.04 8.59 -0.22
C LYS A 82 -3.41 8.24 -0.77
N LEU A 83 -4.42 8.30 0.09
CA LEU A 83 -5.80 8.08 -0.31
C LEU A 83 -6.38 9.34 -0.95
N PRO A 84 -7.27 9.20 -1.95
CA PRO A 84 -8.06 10.33 -2.42
C PRO A 84 -8.86 10.97 -1.27
N PRO A 85 -9.07 12.29 -1.27
CA PRO A 85 -9.95 12.94 -0.32
C PRO A 85 -11.36 12.32 -0.34
N GLY A 86 -11.98 12.18 0.83
CA GLY A 86 -13.29 11.54 0.98
C GLY A 86 -13.26 10.01 0.99
N THR A 87 -12.09 9.37 0.90
CA THR A 87 -11.98 7.91 1.03
C THR A 87 -12.43 7.45 2.41
N GLN A 88 -13.39 6.53 2.45
CA GLN A 88 -13.86 5.92 3.69
C GLN A 88 -12.84 4.92 4.21
N HIS A 89 -12.71 4.78 5.53
CA HIS A 89 -11.75 3.83 6.12
C HIS A 89 -12.18 2.36 5.97
N LYS A 90 -13.43 2.11 5.56
CA LYS A 90 -13.93 0.75 5.28
C LYS A 90 -13.39 0.28 3.94
N TYR A 91 -12.81 -0.92 3.94
CA TYR A 91 -12.27 -1.55 2.74
C TYR A 91 -12.70 -3.01 2.62
N THR A 92 -12.54 -3.57 1.43
CA THR A 92 -12.67 -4.99 1.13
C THR A 92 -11.36 -5.51 0.55
N LEU A 93 -11.09 -6.79 0.76
CA LEU A 93 -9.87 -7.43 0.31
C LEU A 93 -10.17 -8.54 -0.70
N GLY A 94 -9.33 -8.62 -1.73
CA GLY A 94 -9.20 -9.77 -2.61
C GLY A 94 -7.74 -10.21 -2.66
N TYR A 95 -7.49 -11.49 -2.81
CA TYR A 95 -6.14 -11.99 -3.10
C TYR A 95 -6.22 -13.10 -4.12
N HIS A 96 -5.63 -12.86 -5.29
CA HIS A 96 -5.63 -13.82 -6.39
C HIS A 96 -4.31 -13.72 -7.14
N GLU A 97 -3.73 -14.89 -7.45
CA GLU A 97 -2.54 -15.01 -8.30
C GLU A 97 -1.35 -14.15 -7.84
N GLY A 98 -1.17 -14.00 -6.53
CA GLY A 98 -0.09 -13.20 -5.96
C GLY A 98 -0.36 -11.70 -5.91
N ILE A 99 -1.56 -11.25 -6.27
CA ILE A 99 -1.97 -9.84 -6.20
C ILE A 99 -2.95 -9.65 -5.05
N LEU A 100 -2.61 -8.74 -4.14
CA LEU A 100 -3.54 -8.22 -3.13
C LEU A 100 -4.32 -7.05 -3.73
N GLU A 101 -5.64 -7.11 -3.65
CA GLU A 101 -6.54 -6.03 -3.98
C GLU A 101 -7.13 -5.43 -2.71
N ILE A 102 -7.07 -4.11 -2.59
CA ILE A 102 -7.70 -3.34 -1.52
C ILE A 102 -8.65 -2.35 -2.17
N ALA A 103 -9.96 -2.56 -1.99
CA ALA A 103 -10.99 -1.71 -2.56
C ALA A 103 -11.67 -0.87 -1.47
N MET A 104 -11.78 0.42 -1.71
CA MET A 104 -12.33 1.43 -0.79
C MET A 104 -13.37 2.27 -1.53
N ASN A 105 -14.36 2.77 -0.80
CA ASN A 105 -15.31 3.74 -1.33
C ASN A 105 -14.77 5.16 -1.12
N VAL A 106 -14.93 6.00 -2.13
CA VAL A 106 -14.61 7.43 -2.10
C VAL A 106 -15.93 8.20 -2.02
N GLY A 107 -16.21 8.78 -0.87
CA GLY A 107 -17.34 9.67 -0.68
C GLY A 107 -17.08 11.06 -1.24
N GLU A 108 -18.07 11.94 -1.05
CA GLU A 108 -17.90 13.36 -1.34
C GLU A 108 -16.82 13.95 -0.40
N PRO A 109 -15.89 14.78 -0.91
CA PRO A 109 -14.89 15.42 -0.06
C PRO A 109 -15.60 16.21 1.05
N PRO A 110 -15.08 16.23 2.29
CA PRO A 110 -15.56 17.18 3.28
C PRO A 110 -15.50 18.58 2.66
N ALA A 111 -16.60 19.33 2.72
CA ALA A 111 -16.63 20.70 2.22
C ALA A 111 -15.45 21.47 2.83
N GLU A 112 -14.60 22.06 1.99
CA GLU A 112 -13.55 22.97 2.45
C GLU A 112 -14.25 24.04 3.28
N LEU A 113 -13.96 24.07 4.58
CA LEU A 113 -14.36 25.20 5.42
C LEU A 113 -13.56 26.39 4.89
N ASP A 114 -14.23 27.27 4.16
CA ASP A 114 -13.73 28.58 3.75
C ASP A 114 -13.11 29.28 4.97
N GLN A 115 -11.77 29.19 5.10
CA GLN A 115 -11.02 29.96 6.09
C GLN A 115 -10.83 31.40 5.58
N GLN A 116 -11.94 32.07 5.30
CA GLN A 116 -11.98 33.52 5.10
C GLN A 116 -12.46 34.15 6.40
N GLY A 117 -11.47 34.56 7.21
CA GLY A 117 -11.61 35.47 8.35
C GLY A 117 -10.35 36.31 8.47
#